data_AF-A0A8S3DVN0-F1
#
_entry.id   AF-A0A8S3DVN0-F1
#
_cell.length_a   1.000
_cell.length_b   1.000
_cell.length_c   1.000
_cell.angle_alpha   90.00
_cell.angle_beta   90.00
_cell.angle_gamma   90.00
#
_symmetry.space_group_name_H-M   'P 1'
#
loop_
_entity.id
_entity.type
_entity.pdbx_description
1 polymer ?
#
loop_
_entity_poly.entity_id
_entity_poly.type
_entity_poly.pdbx_seq_one_letter_code
_entity_poly.pdbx_strand_id
1 'polypeptide(L)'
;MMRNNNSSLIQKQLTQLPPGYDQYRGQVLLMSNVHFRATREEILQFLRSFHPIEDTLKIHRDSSGRPTGHAVVALTNAEDVPQALKELNNAFFLLRKISVCVV
;
A
#
# COMPACT_ATOMS: atom_id res chain seq x y z
N MET A 1 -8.20 30.98 8.40
CA MET A 1 -8.26 29.71 7.65
C MET A 1 -6.89 29.04 7.63
N MET A 2 -6.69 27.97 8.39
CA MET A 2 -5.43 27.22 8.40
C MET A 2 -5.42 26.23 7.23
N ARG A 3 -4.49 26.42 6.28
CA ARG A 3 -4.24 25.50 5.16
C ARG A 3 -3.60 24.23 5.74
N ASN A 4 -4.37 23.15 5.78
CA ASN A 4 -3.96 21.88 6.34
C ASN A 4 -2.90 21.24 5.43
N ASN A 5 -1.63 21.31 5.84
CA ASN A 5 -0.44 20.85 5.09
C ASN A 5 -0.19 19.33 5.20
N ASN A 6 -1.20 18.54 5.55
CA ASN A 6 -1.01 17.13 5.94
C ASN A 6 -0.67 16.20 4.76
N SER A 7 -0.91 16.61 3.51
CA SER A 7 -0.65 15.78 2.32
C SER A 7 0.85 15.46 2.15
N SER A 8 1.73 16.44 2.43
CA SER A 8 3.19 16.27 2.23
C SER A 8 3.85 15.41 3.30
N LEU A 9 3.27 15.33 4.51
CA LEU A 9 3.79 14.51 5.62
C LEU A 9 3.41 13.05 5.43
N ILE A 10 2.16 12.77 5.03
CA ILE A 10 1.70 11.41 4.73
C ILE A 10 2.50 10.87 3.53
N GLN A 11 2.70 11.67 2.49
CA GLN A 11 3.54 11.28 1.34
C GLN A 11 4.99 10.97 1.76
N LYS A 12 5.59 11.80 2.62
CA LYS A 12 6.95 11.58 3.15
C LYS A 12 7.04 10.36 4.08
N GLN A 13 6.03 10.11 4.89
CA GLN A 13 5.98 8.98 5.81
C GLN A 13 5.69 7.67 5.09
N LEU A 14 4.97 7.70 3.96
CA LEU A 14 4.76 6.54 3.09
C LEU A 14 6.00 6.19 2.27
N THR A 15 6.86 7.15 1.92
CA THR A 15 8.19 6.89 1.32
C THR A 15 9.25 6.43 2.31
N GLN A 16 8.96 6.49 3.62
CA GLN A 16 9.85 6.01 4.66
C GLN A 16 9.41 4.62 5.07
N LEU A 17 10.10 3.62 4.51
CA LEU A 17 9.94 2.22 4.90
C LEU A 17 10.12 2.09 6.41
N PRO A 18 9.24 1.35 7.11
CA PRO A 18 9.43 1.09 8.53
C PRO A 18 10.79 0.42 8.78
N PRO A 19 11.44 0.69 9.93
CA PRO A 19 12.67 0.00 10.30
C PRO A 19 12.41 -1.52 10.31
N GLY A 20 13.25 -2.28 9.61
CA GLY A 20 13.07 -3.73 9.34
C GLY A 20 12.63 -4.07 7.91
N TYR A 21 12.23 -3.07 7.11
CA TYR A 21 11.85 -3.23 5.70
C TYR A 21 12.98 -2.85 4.74
N ASP A 22 14.18 -2.57 5.27
CA ASP A 22 15.33 -2.17 4.45
C ASP A 22 15.74 -3.26 3.45
N GLN A 23 15.60 -4.53 3.85
CA GLN A 23 15.78 -5.71 3.00
C GLN A 23 14.73 -5.82 1.88
N TYR A 24 13.60 -5.12 1.99
CA TYR A 24 12.51 -5.10 1.01
C TYR A 24 12.48 -3.76 0.25
N ARG A 25 13.56 -2.97 0.27
CA ARG A 25 13.67 -1.74 -0.52
C ARG A 25 13.48 -2.03 -2.01
N GLY A 26 12.57 -1.28 -2.64
CA GLY A 26 12.24 -1.46 -4.06
C GLY A 26 11.26 -2.60 -4.34
N GLN A 27 10.82 -3.34 -3.31
CA GLN A 27 9.77 -4.36 -3.43
C GLN A 27 8.56 -4.12 -2.53
N VAL A 28 8.46 -2.92 -1.98
CA VAL A 28 7.29 -2.50 -1.19
C VAL A 28 6.29 -1.79 -2.08
N LEU A 29 5.08 -2.30 -2.09
CA LEU A 29 3.94 -1.73 -2.78
C LEU A 29 3.11 -0.89 -1.80
N LEU A 30 2.85 0.34 -2.20
CA LEU A 30 1.90 1.27 -1.60
C LEU A 30 0.60 1.24 -2.41
N MET A 31 -0.45 0.72 -1.79
CA MET A 31 -1.81 0.78 -2.30
C MET A 31 -2.49 2.05 -1.80
N SER A 32 -3.19 2.73 -2.70
CA SER A 32 -3.98 3.94 -2.42
C SER A 32 -5.41 3.79 -2.94
N ASN A 33 -6.33 4.53 -2.32
CA ASN A 33 -7.77 4.49 -2.61
C ASN A 33 -8.45 3.15 -2.24
N VAL A 34 -7.86 2.41 -1.29
CA VAL A 34 -8.41 1.17 -0.77
C VAL A 34 -9.67 1.47 0.04
N HIS A 35 -10.74 0.70 -0.19
CA HIS A 35 -12.02 0.91 0.51
C HIS A 35 -11.88 0.70 2.03
N PHE A 36 -12.62 1.43 2.86
CA PHE A 36 -12.53 1.32 4.33
C PHE A 36 -12.89 -0.07 4.88
N ARG A 37 -13.59 -0.89 4.07
CA ARG A 37 -13.94 -2.28 4.39
C ARG A 37 -12.86 -3.28 3.97
N ALA A 38 -11.78 -2.84 3.33
CA ALA A 38 -10.71 -3.71 2.91
C ALA A 38 -10.04 -4.31 4.14
N THR A 39 -10.02 -5.64 4.19
CA THR A 39 -9.31 -6.38 5.21
C THR A 39 -7.95 -6.80 4.68
N ARG A 40 -7.10 -7.26 5.60
CA ARG A 40 -5.82 -7.86 5.22
C ARG A 40 -5.99 -9.01 4.22
N GLU A 41 -7.02 -9.82 4.40
CA GLU A 41 -7.30 -11.00 3.58
C GLU A 41 -7.59 -10.59 2.13
N GLU A 42 -8.41 -9.56 1.93
CA GLU A 42 -8.72 -9.07 0.59
C GLU A 42 -7.48 -8.49 -0.11
N ILE A 43 -6.63 -7.76 0.61
CA ILE A 43 -5.37 -7.24 0.06
C ILE A 43 -4.42 -8.39 -0.31
N LEU A 44 -4.29 -9.40 0.56
CA LEU A 44 -3.48 -10.57 0.30
C LEU A 44 -4.00 -11.37 -0.89
N GLN A 45 -5.31 -11.55 -0.99
CA GLN A 45 -5.96 -12.22 -2.11
C GLN A 45 -5.74 -11.46 -3.42
N PHE A 46 -5.72 -10.13 -3.38
CA PHE A 46 -5.45 -9.28 -4.52
C PHE A 46 -3.98 -9.36 -4.97
N LEU A 47 -3.06 -9.45 -4.03
CA LEU A 47 -1.62 -9.53 -4.30
C LEU A 47 -1.08 -10.95 -4.44
N ARG A 48 -1.92 -11.97 -4.20
CA ARG A 48 -1.58 -13.41 -4.21
C ARG A 48 -0.71 -13.82 -5.40
N SER A 49 -0.99 -13.27 -6.58
CA SER A 49 -0.25 -13.56 -7.81
C SER A 49 1.23 -13.16 -7.76
N PHE A 50 1.60 -12.26 -6.84
CA PHE A 50 2.93 -11.67 -6.71
C PHE A 50 3.63 -12.04 -5.39
N HIS A 51 3.16 -13.08 -4.69
CA HIS A 51 3.73 -13.55 -3.43
C HIS A 51 3.92 -12.43 -2.40
N PRO A 52 2.83 -11.86 -1.88
CA PRO A 52 2.90 -10.80 -0.88
C PRO A 52 3.38 -11.39 0.44
N ILE A 53 4.21 -10.65 1.16
CA ILE A 53 4.62 -11.02 2.51
C ILE A 53 3.58 -10.47 3.48
N GLU A 54 2.68 -11.33 3.95
CA GLU A 54 1.57 -10.91 4.83
C GLU A 54 2.03 -10.29 6.16
N ASP A 55 3.18 -10.73 6.67
CA ASP A 55 3.79 -10.17 7.88
C ASP A 55 4.16 -8.69 7.71
N THR A 56 4.40 -8.29 6.47
CA THR A 56 4.79 -6.93 6.10
C THR A 56 3.60 -6.01 5.78
N LEU A 57 2.39 -6.56 5.76
CA LEU A 57 1.20 -5.80 5.42
C LEU A 57 0.83 -4.83 6.54
N LYS A 58 0.83 -3.54 6.25
CA LYS A 58 0.37 -2.48 7.16
C LYS A 58 -0.66 -1.58 6.50
N ILE A 59 -1.84 -1.49 7.10
CA ILE A 59 -2.88 -0.56 6.68
C ILE A 59 -2.70 0.74 7.46
N HIS A 60 -2.56 1.85 6.74
CA HIS A 60 -2.40 3.16 7.34
C HIS A 60 -3.75 3.65 7.89
N ARG A 61 -3.72 4.17 9.11
CA ARG A 61 -4.88 4.74 9.81
C ARG A 61 -4.53 6.15 10.24
N ASP A 62 -5.48 7.05 10.10
CA ASP A 62 -5.36 8.43 10.57
C ASP A 62 -5.33 8.47 12.11
N SER A 63 -4.90 9.60 12.67
CA SER A 63 -4.95 9.91 14.10
C SER A 63 -6.32 9.67 14.73
N SER A 64 -7.39 9.81 13.92
CA SER A 64 -8.78 9.55 14.33
C SER A 64 -9.16 8.06 14.35
N GLY A 65 -8.22 7.15 14.08
CA GLY A 65 -8.45 5.71 13.96
C GLY A 65 -9.15 5.28 12.66
N ARG A 66 -9.41 6.22 11.74
CA ARG A 66 -10.06 5.94 10.45
C ARG A 66 -9.05 5.41 9.43
N PRO A 67 -9.37 4.35 8.67
CA PRO A 67 -8.51 3.90 7.58
C PRO A 67 -8.43 5.00 6.52
N THR A 68 -7.22 5.43 6.17
CA THR A 68 -7.01 6.49 5.17
C THR A 68 -7.18 5.98 3.74
N GLY A 69 -7.35 4.67 3.56
CA GLY A 69 -7.37 4.01 2.26
C GLY A 69 -5.98 3.82 1.67
N HIS A 70 -4.93 3.92 2.50
CA HIS A 70 -3.57 3.59 2.14
C HIS A 70 -3.10 2.32 2.86
N ALA A 71 -2.42 1.44 2.15
CA ALA A 71 -1.82 0.24 2.71
C ALA A 71 -0.44 0.01 2.09
N VAL A 72 0.49 -0.54 2.85
CA VAL A 72 1.82 -0.92 2.39
C VAL A 72 2.03 -2.41 2.60
N VAL A 73 2.75 -3.05 1.67
CA VAL A 73 3.03 -4.49 1.68
C VAL A 73 4.28 -4.77 0.88
N ALA A 74 5.19 -5.58 1.41
CA ALA A 74 6.34 -6.05 0.66
C ALA A 74 5.98 -7.30 -0.14
N LEU A 75 6.53 -7.41 -1.34
CA LEU A 75 6.54 -8.65 -2.09
C LEU A 75 7.72 -9.52 -1.67
N THR A 76 7.66 -10.80 -1.97
CA THR A 76 8.79 -11.72 -1.74
C THR A 76 9.92 -11.45 -2.75
N ASN A 77 9.56 -11.14 -3.99
CA ASN A 77 10.49 -10.86 -5.08
C ASN A 77 10.38 -9.41 -5.55
N ALA A 78 11.52 -8.73 -5.71
CA ALA A 78 11.56 -7.40 -6.31
C ALA A 78 11.28 -7.38 -7.82
N GLU A 79 11.52 -8.50 -8.49
CA GLU A 79 11.39 -8.65 -9.94
C GLU A 79 9.92 -8.59 -10.38
N ASP A 80 9.03 -9.06 -9.50
CA ASP A 80 7.59 -9.10 -9.71
C ASP A 80 6.93 -7.73 -9.50
N VAL A 81 7.60 -6.80 -8.82
CA VAL A 81 7.12 -5.45 -8.49
C VAL A 81 6.70 -4.66 -9.72
N PRO A 82 7.54 -4.47 -10.76
CA PRO A 82 7.15 -3.71 -11.95
C PRO A 82 5.94 -4.33 -12.68
N GLN A 83 5.80 -5.66 -12.64
CA GLN A 83 4.65 -6.35 -13.22
C GLN A 83 3.39 -6.15 -12.35
N ALA A 84 3.52 -6.30 -11.04
CA ALA A 84 2.46 -6.05 -10.07
C ALA A 84 1.94 -4.61 -10.18
N LEU A 85 2.83 -3.63 -10.29
CA LEU A 85 2.43 -2.24 -10.51
C LEU A 85 1.64 -2.09 -11.82
N LYS A 86 2.06 -2.72 -12.91
CA LYS A 86 1.36 -2.58 -14.19
C LYS A 86 0.00 -3.28 -14.20
N GLU A 87 -0.10 -4.48 -13.63
CA GLU A 87 -1.36 -5.24 -13.59
C GLU A 87 -2.33 -4.71 -12.54
N LEU A 88 -1.83 -4.33 -11.37
CA LEU A 88 -2.66 -3.95 -10.24
C LEU A 88 -3.02 -2.45 -10.24
N ASN A 89 -2.22 -1.60 -10.89
CA ASN A 89 -2.55 -0.18 -11.00
C ASN A 89 -3.79 0.02 -11.88
N ASN A 90 -4.82 0.67 -11.34
CA ASN A 90 -6.16 0.79 -11.92
C ASN A 90 -7.01 -0.48 -11.86
N ALA A 91 -6.59 -1.50 -11.11
CA ALA A 91 -7.42 -2.66 -10.89
C ALA A 91 -8.68 -2.29 -10.08
N PHE A 92 -9.76 -3.01 -10.35
CA PHE A 92 -10.99 -2.89 -9.58
C PHE A 92 -10.91 -3.73 -8.32
N PHE A 93 -10.98 -3.07 -7.18
CA PHE A 93 -11.00 -3.69 -5.87
C PHE A 93 -12.22 -3.18 -5.10
N LEU A 94 -13.12 -4.09 -4.72
CA LEU A 94 -14.37 -3.79 -3.98
C LEU A 94 -15.15 -2.59 -4.56
N LEU A 95 -15.35 -2.58 -5.88
CA LEU A 95 -16.07 -1.54 -6.65
C LEU A 95 -15.34 -0.20 -6.83
N ARG A 96 -14.06 -0.11 -6.46
CA ARG A 96 -13.23 1.09 -6.68
C ARG A 96 -11.96 0.77 -7.43
N LYS A 97 -11.49 1.71 -8.25
CA LYS A 97 -10.16 1.64 -8.82
C LYS A 97 -9.15 2.00 -7.75
N ILE A 98 -8.22 1.09 -7.50
CA ILE A 98 -7.08 1.34 -6.62
C ILE A 98 -5.86 1.71 -7.45
N SER A 99 -4.98 2.50 -6.85
CA SER A 99 -3.69 2.83 -7.43
C SER A 99 -2.60 2.16 -6.61
N VAL A 100 -1.66 1.52 -7.28
CA VAL A 100 -0.53 0.84 -6.65
C VAL A 100 0.75 1.52 -7.13
N CYS A 101 1.59 1.92 -6.19
CA CYS A 101 2.90 2.52 -6.42
C CYS A 101 3.97 1.75 -5.65
N VAL A 102 5.23 1.83 -6.08
CA VAL A 102 6.37 1.34 -5.29
C VAL A 102 6.95 2.48 -4.45
N VAL A 103 7.45 2.18 -3.26
CA VAL A 103 8.09 3.13 -2.33
C VAL A 103 9.54 2.79 -2.03
#